data_AF-A0A0L7L1X5-F1
#
_entry.id   AF-A0A0L7L1X5-F1
#
_cell.length_a   1.000
_cell.length_b   1.000
_cell.length_c   1.000
_cell.angle_alpha   90.00
_cell.angle_beta   90.00
_cell.angle_gamma   90.00
#
_symmetry.space_group_name_H-M   'P 1'
#
loop_
_entity.id
_entity.type
_entity.pdbx_description
1 polymer ?
#
loop_
_entity_poly.entity_id
_entity_poly.type
_entity_poly.pdbx_seq_one_letter_code
_entity_poly.pdbx_strand_id
1 'polypeptide(L)' 'EELFITSKLWNTFHRPDLVRGALLETLKNLNVQYVDLYLIHWPQAFKEGGPILPTDASGKLQFSDVDYVDTWKALEPLLT' A
#
# COMPACT_ATOMS: atom_id res chain seq x y z
N GLU A 1 -2.54 4.82 -24.93
CA GLU A 1 -1.44 4.54 -24.00
C GLU A 1 -0.24 5.35 -24.44
N GLU A 2 -0.03 6.53 -23.83
CA GLU A 2 1.10 7.44 -24.13
C GLU A 2 1.93 7.74 -22.86
N LEU A 3 1.43 7.33 -21.70
CA LEU A 3 2.00 7.58 -20.38
C LEU A 3 2.20 6.25 -19.67
N PHE A 4 3.33 6.12 -18.98
CA PHE A 4 3.59 5.02 -18.05
C PHE A 4 3.38 5.54 -16.62
N ILE A 5 2.33 5.05 -15.95
CA ILE A 5 1.90 5.51 -14.63
C ILE A 5 2.38 4.51 -13.58
N THR A 6 3.18 4.99 -12.63
CA THR A 6 3.61 4.21 -11.47
C THR A 6 2.97 4.75 -10.19
N SER A 7 2.47 3.87 -9.34
CA SER A 7 2.06 4.20 -7.97
C SER A 7 2.63 3.20 -6.96
N LYS A 8 2.38 3.43 -5.68
CA LYS A 8 3.00 2.67 -4.58
C LYS A 8 1.99 2.43 -3.45
N LEU A 9 1.98 1.21 -2.91
CA LEU A 9 1.29 0.84 -1.69
C LEU A 9 2.01 1.45 -0.49
N TRP A 10 1.29 2.26 0.29
CA TRP A 10 1.84 2.89 1.50
C TRP A 10 1.88 1.93 2.69
N ASN A 11 2.80 2.18 3.61
CA ASN A 11 3.18 1.28 4.71
C ASN A 11 2.01 0.91 5.65
N THR A 12 1.00 1.76 5.82
CA THR A 12 -0.18 1.49 6.65
C THR A 12 -1.20 0.54 6.00
N PHE A 13 -0.92 0.06 4.78
CA PHE A 13 -1.81 -0.80 4.00
C PHE A 13 -1.16 -2.16 3.65
N HIS A 14 -0.13 -2.56 4.39
CA HIS A 14 0.55 -3.85 4.16
C HIS A 14 -0.32 -5.06 4.51
N ARG A 15 -1.26 -4.92 5.44
CA ARG A 15 -2.14 -6.04 5.82
C ARG A 15 -2.91 -6.57 4.59
N PRO A 16 -2.91 -7.88 4.31
CA PRO A 16 -3.44 -8.43 3.05
C PRO A 16 -4.86 -7.99 2.66
N ASP A 17 -5.76 -7.85 3.63
CA ASP A 17 -7.14 -7.40 3.44
C ASP A 17 -7.26 -5.92 3.00
N LEU A 18 -6.23 -5.11 3.22
CA LEU A 18 -6.21 -3.68 2.90
C LEU A 18 -5.60 -3.38 1.52
N VAL A 19 -4.77 -4.28 0.99
CA VAL A 19 -3.97 -4.06 -0.23
C VAL A 19 -4.85 -3.69 -1.42
N ARG A 20 -5.93 -4.45 -1.67
CA ARG A 20 -6.86 -4.18 -2.77
C ARG A 20 -7.56 -2.83 -2.62
N GLY A 21 -7.96 -2.49 -1.40
CA GLY A 21 -8.60 -1.19 -1.12
C GLY A 21 -7.68 -0.02 -1.43
N ALA A 22 -6.40 -0.12 -1.08
CA ALA A 22 -5.40 0.91 -1.36
C ALA A 22 -5.14 1.11 -2.86
N LEU A 23 -5.11 0.03 -3.65
CA LEU A 23 -5.01 0.13 -5.10
C LEU A 23 -6.26 0.78 -5.71
N LEU A 24 -7.47 0.37 -5.30
CA LEU A 24 -8.71 0.96 -5.82
C LEU A 24 -8.80 2.47 -5.52
N GLU A 25 -8.38 2.89 -4.33
CA GLU A 25 -8.33 4.30 -3.97
C GLU A 25 -7.29 5.06 -4.81
N THR A 26 -6.13 4.45 -5.09
CA THR A 26 -5.13 5.01 -6.02
C THR A 26 -5.73 5.24 -7.42
N LEU A 27 -6.39 4.22 -7.98
CA LEU A 27 -7.00 4.29 -9.31
C LEU A 27 -8.10 5.35 -9.40
N LYS A 28 -8.94 5.42 -8.37
CA LYS A 28 -9.98 6.45 -8.23
C LYS A 28 -9.40 7.86 -8.18
N ASN A 29 -8.36 8.08 -7.38
CA ASN A 29 -7.73 9.40 -7.22
C ASN A 29 -7.00 9.87 -8.48
N LEU A 30 -6.40 8.93 -9.22
CA LEU A 30 -5.76 9.22 -10.51
C LEU A 30 -6.75 9.26 -11.67
N ASN A 31 -8.01 8.87 -11.46
CA ASN A 31 -9.05 8.74 -12.48
C ASN A 31 -8.62 7.86 -13.67
N VAL A 32 -8.01 6.71 -13.37
CA VAL A 32 -7.54 5.71 -14.35
C VAL A 32 -8.09 4.33 -14.01
N GLN A 33 -8.11 3.42 -14.98
CA GLN A 33 -8.59 2.05 -14.79
C GLN A 33 -7.50 1.09 -14.32
N TYR A 34 -6.23 1.40 -14.58
CA TYR A 34 -5.07 0.63 -14.15
C TYR A 34 -3.84 1.55 -13.96
N VAL A 35 -2.77 1.02 -13.38
CA VAL A 35 -1.42 1.60 -13.38
C VAL A 35 -0.46 0.61 -13.99
N ASP A 36 0.55 1.07 -14.73
CA ASP A 36 1.54 0.20 -15.37
C ASP A 36 2.47 -0.49 -14.37
N LEU A 37 2.68 0.14 -13.21
CA LEU A 37 3.49 -0.41 -12.12
C LEU A 37 2.94 -0.02 -10.75
N TYR A 38 2.79 -1.00 -9.86
CA TYR A 38 2.41 -0.78 -8.46
C TYR A 38 3.44 -1.42 -7.52
N LEU A 39 4.09 -0.60 -6.69
CA LEU A 39 5.22 -1.02 -5.85
C LEU A 39 4.84 -1.08 -4.37
N ILE A 40 5.45 -1.98 -3.60
CA ILE A 40 5.55 -1.80 -2.15
C ILE A 40 6.50 -0.62 -1.91
N HIS A 41 6.03 0.47 -1.29
CA HIS A 41 6.83 1.70 -1.16
C HIS A 41 8.08 1.48 -0.28
N TRP A 42 7.92 0.73 0.81
CA TRP A 42 8.98 0.35 1.75
C TRP A 42 8.70 -1.04 2.31
N PRO A 43 9.71 -1.85 2.69
CA PRO A 43 9.47 -3.18 3.25
C PRO A 43 8.86 -3.17 4.66
N GLN A 44 8.87 -2.04 5.38
CA GLN A 44 8.34 -1.94 6.73
C GLN A 44 6.83 -1.65 6.75
N ALA A 45 6.04 -2.55 7.34
CA ALA A 45 4.64 -2.31 7.62
C ALA A 45 4.48 -1.32 8.80
N PHE A 46 3.58 -0.35 8.64
CA PHE A 46 3.16 0.56 9.71
C PHE A 46 1.81 0.11 10.27
N LYS A 47 1.55 0.44 11.53
CA LYS A 47 0.26 0.13 12.17
C LYS A 47 -0.91 0.71 11.38
N GLU A 48 -1.93 -0.11 11.15
CA GLU A 48 -3.07 0.24 10.29
C GLU A 48 -4.12 1.07 11.02
N GLY A 49 -5.03 1.69 10.27
CA GLY A 49 -6.20 2.40 10.81
C GLY A 49 -5.92 3.73 11.49
N GLY A 50 -4.67 4.20 11.46
CA GLY A 50 -4.23 5.46 12.04
C GLY A 50 -3.82 6.51 11.00
N PRO A 51 -3.04 7.53 11.40
CA PRO A 51 -2.47 8.50 10.47
C PRO A 51 -1.42 7.85 9.56
N ILE A 52 -1.06 8.56 8.47
CA ILE A 52 -0.08 8.09 7.47
C ILE A 52 1.30 7.73 8.10
N LEU A 53 1.67 8.42 9.18
CA LEU A 53 2.81 8.11 10.04
C LEU A 53 2.29 7.84 11.45
N PRO A 54 1.97 6.57 11.80
CA PRO A 54 1.48 6.25 13.13
C PRO A 54 2.61 6.36 14.14
N THR A 55 2.43 7.22 15.15
CA THR A 55 3.38 7.41 16.24
C THR A 55 2.72 7.18 17.60
N ASP A 56 3.51 6.78 18.59
CA ASP A 56 3.08 6.76 19.99
C ASP A 56 3.17 8.16 20.63
N ALA A 57 2.81 8.25 21.92
CA ALA A 57 2.85 9.50 22.67
C ALA A 57 4.26 10.12 22.79
N SER A 58 5.33 9.35 22.52
CA SER A 58 6.71 9.82 22.49
C SER A 58 7.18 10.26 21.10
N GLY A 59 6.32 10.13 20.08
CA GLY A 59 6.65 10.43 18.69
C GLY A 59 7.35 9.28 17.95
N LYS A 60 7.47 8.10 18.56
CA LYS A 60 8.11 6.94 17.91
C LYS A 60 7.16 6.24 16.95
N LEU A 61 7.64 5.91 15.75
CA LEU A 61 6.86 5.17 14.75
C LEU A 61 6.38 3.81 15.28
N GLN A 62 5.12 3.50 15.00
CA GLN A 62 4.49 2.21 15.31
C GLN A 62 4.47 1.33 14.07
N PHE A 63 5.15 0.20 14.17
CA PHE A 63 5.21 -0.81 13.11
C PHE A 63 4.10 -1.85 13.30
N SER A 64 3.71 -2.48 12.20
CA SER A 64 2.87 -3.68 12.18
C SER A 64 3.76 -4.91 12.07
N ASP A 65 3.30 -6.06 12.60
CA ASP A 65 4.03 -7.33 12.53
C ASP A 65 3.82 -8.07 11.18
N VAL A 66 3.18 -7.42 10.21
CA VAL A 66 2.94 -7.98 8.87
C VAL A 66 4.27 -8.15 8.11
N ASP A 67 4.50 -9.37 7.64
CA ASP A 67 5.60 -9.67 6.72
C ASP A 67 5.28 -9.12 5.32
N TYR A 68 6.26 -8.47 4.68
CA TYR A 68 6.11 -7.96 3.33
C TYR A 68 5.86 -9.07 2.29
N VAL A 69 6.22 -10.32 2.60
CA VAL A 69 5.88 -11.48 1.77
C VAL A 69 4.37 -11.73 1.75
N ASP A 70 3.66 -11.48 2.85
CA ASP A 70 2.19 -11.60 2.88
C ASP A 70 1.54 -10.45 2.11
N THR A 71 2.10 -9.24 2.19
CA THR A 71 1.72 -8.12 1.33
C THR A 71 1.91 -8.47 -0.15
N TRP A 72 3.03 -9.08 -0.51
CA TRP A 72 3.33 -9.50 -1.88
C TRP A 72 2.30 -10.50 -2.40
N LYS A 73 1.99 -11.55 -1.63
CA LYS A 73 0.95 -12.53 -1.98
C LYS A 73 -0.44 -11.91 -2.16
N ALA A 74 -0.72 -10.79 -1.50
CA ALA A 74 -1.97 -10.04 -1.68
C ALA A 74 -1.96 -9.14 -2.92
N LEU A 75 -0.77 -8.75 -3.42
CA LEU A 75 -0.61 -7.99 -4.66
C LEU A 75 -0.70 -8.88 -5.90
N GLU A 76 -0.14 -10.10 -5.86
CA GLU A 76 -0.10 -11.00 -7.03
C GLU A 76 -1.47 -11.23 -7.70
N PRO A 77 -2.58 -11.44 -6.98
CA PRO A 77 -3.90 -11.65 -7.59
C PRO A 77 -4.51 -10.38 -8.22
N LEU A 78 -3.89 -9.21 -8.03
CA LEU A 78 -4.37 -7.94 -8.58
C LEU A 78 -3.81 -7.67 -9.98
N LEU A 79 -2.88 -8.50 -10.47
CA LEU A 79 -2.44 -8.48 -11.85
C LEU A 79 -3.57 -9.03 -12.73
N THR A 80 -4.19 -8.15 -13.52
CA THR A 80 -5.31 -8.47 -14.41
C THR A 80 -4.95 -8.25 -15.86
#